data_AF-A0A0M0JNF7-F1
#
_entry.id   AF-A0A0M0JNF7-F1
#
_cell.length_a   1.000
_cell.length_b   1.000
_cell.length_c   1.000
_cell.angle_alpha   90.00
_cell.angle_beta   90.00
_cell.angle_gamma   90.00
#
_symmetry.space_group_name_H-M   'P 1'
#
loop_
_entity.id
_entity.type
_entity.pdbx_description
1 polymer ?
#
loop_
_entity_poly.entity_id
_entity_poly.type
_entity_poly.pdbx_seq_one_letter_code
_entity_poly.pdbx_strand_id
1 'polypeptide(L)'
;MVDVRVCLLSPIALVSSLQSPLVIEDHSARALLQPQLLQPPVEGVSANLPVRIALASDATPSEQLAAKELQSFLSKLCPFRAFDIGAPEPGGTQQLAVGRGAALALGAPADALQQAGETTLLDTTLLAASGSTIVSGGPDRGALYAAYQLLEHLGYRFLAPDETIVPAECPSQLPAFVRRESSPHFEYRDNNQIAILLSPAWATRVGYNGDTSNQSAALGSHVGYANPPGFVHTAYNLVAQRSRAEAEEANQNAHPGAAFHEHPDWFYPPYAGANGQLCWSSTALVDFLIERVREELRAQPERRILSVSQMDNGNYCQSRAEQELARKHGAQIAPMLLAVNRIADAIRDEFPQVALDTLAYQWSRSPPTSELKPRPNKTQRIYVWDYTTDFDGYFVPYANVHTLVPNLRTYHEHGVKGVFEEGNYNSKGGDLVQLKDYLLAKALWNSSLDAEGTIREFTDGYYGAIGGAAVRRYISLMEHGVTEEESMPYAFPGELAGGPAQFLKPSLLLAAANAFADAISASTAAYGREHKYVQRLEEASMPLQYVALFRWAELRAAHLLAEAHQQLQPPNGGPEGGVVSSSADELSETAIELSETAIELAGRRWPYRNEQRAQYAEFQRIYTQVLSANCS
;
A
#
# COMPACT_ATOMS: atom_id res chain seq x y z
N MET A 1 -25.60 -32.07 11.33
CA MET A 1 -24.89 -33.03 12.20
C MET A 1 -24.19 -34.06 11.34
N VAL A 2 -22.95 -33.79 10.98
CA VAL A 2 -21.87 -34.78 10.81
C VAL A 2 -20.64 -34.08 11.36
N ASP A 3 -20.18 -34.56 12.50
CA ASP A 3 -19.06 -34.06 13.30
C ASP A 3 -17.76 -34.56 12.64
N VAL A 4 -17.00 -33.65 12.01
CA VAL A 4 -15.64 -33.94 11.52
C VAL A 4 -14.67 -33.18 12.41
N ARG A 5 -14.31 -33.83 13.51
CA ARG A 5 -13.20 -33.40 14.37
C ARG A 5 -11.91 -33.54 13.57
N VAL A 6 -11.38 -32.38 13.21
CA VAL A 6 -10.06 -32.14 12.67
C VAL A 6 -9.01 -32.57 13.70
N CYS A 7 -8.31 -33.68 13.46
CA CYS A 7 -7.04 -33.97 14.13
C CYS A 7 -5.92 -33.21 13.40
N LEU A 8 -5.84 -31.90 13.65
CA LEU A 8 -4.62 -31.12 13.48
C LEU A 8 -3.66 -31.51 14.62
N LEU A 9 -2.85 -32.54 14.39
CA LEU A 9 -1.63 -32.76 15.18
C LEU A 9 -0.49 -31.98 14.51
N SER A 10 -0.34 -30.74 14.97
CA SER A 10 0.87 -29.93 15.13
C SER A 10 2.02 -30.01 14.11
N PRO A 11 2.23 -28.94 13.32
CA PRO A 11 3.57 -28.45 12.98
C PRO A 11 4.30 -27.84 14.20
N ILE A 12 3.57 -27.55 15.29
CA ILE A 12 4.06 -26.84 16.49
C ILE A 12 4.90 -27.74 17.43
N ALA A 13 4.89 -29.06 17.26
CA ALA A 13 5.61 -29.99 18.14
C ALA A 13 7.03 -30.38 17.66
N LEU A 14 7.48 -29.90 16.49
CA LEU A 14 8.81 -30.25 15.95
C LEU A 14 9.87 -29.16 16.16
N VAL A 15 9.51 -27.97 16.64
CA VAL A 15 10.41 -26.80 16.72
C VAL A 15 11.03 -26.62 18.12
N SER A 16 10.68 -27.46 19.10
CA SER A 16 11.07 -27.25 20.50
C SER A 16 12.39 -27.90 20.95
N SER A 17 13.28 -28.34 20.05
CA SER A 17 14.49 -29.08 20.46
C SER A 17 15.85 -28.46 20.09
N LEU A 18 15.93 -27.18 19.70
CA LEU A 18 17.21 -26.52 19.41
C LEU A 18 17.32 -25.18 20.14
N GLN A 19 17.78 -25.24 21.39
CA GLN A 19 18.39 -24.09 22.05
C GLN A 19 19.88 -24.03 21.65
N SER A 20 20.27 -23.03 20.88
CA SER A 20 21.61 -22.41 20.93
C SER A 20 21.56 -21.02 20.27
N PRO A 21 21.83 -19.94 21.00
CA PRO A 21 21.76 -18.58 20.47
C PRO A 21 23.01 -18.27 19.63
N LEU A 22 22.81 -17.80 18.41
CA LEU A 22 23.85 -17.06 17.69
C LEU A 22 23.86 -15.64 18.27
N VAL A 23 24.85 -15.36 19.13
CA VAL A 23 25.09 -14.03 19.69
C VAL A 23 25.80 -13.20 18.62
N ILE A 24 25.09 -12.22 18.06
CA ILE A 24 25.72 -11.07 17.41
C ILE A 24 25.65 -9.94 18.43
N GLU A 25 26.81 -9.49 18.89
CA GLU A 25 26.92 -8.38 19.85
C GLU A 25 26.48 -7.06 19.19
N ASP A 26 25.23 -6.67 19.43
CA ASP A 26 24.77 -5.30 19.23
C ASP A 26 25.07 -4.49 20.50
N HIS A 27 26.15 -3.71 20.47
CA HIS A 27 26.49 -2.74 21.50
C HIS A 27 25.66 -1.45 21.38
N SER A 28 24.32 -1.56 21.38
CA SER A 28 23.45 -0.37 21.38
C SER A 28 22.10 -0.58 22.08
N ALA A 29 21.98 -1.48 23.07
CA ALA A 29 20.72 -1.70 23.78
C ALA A 29 20.90 -1.76 25.31
N ARG A 30 21.15 -0.61 25.94
CA ARG A 30 21.01 -0.49 27.41
C ARG A 30 20.77 0.93 27.88
N ALA A 31 19.57 1.47 27.61
CA ALA A 31 18.94 2.43 28.50
C ALA A 31 17.43 2.51 28.21
N LEU A 32 16.65 2.46 29.29
CA LEU A 32 15.24 2.86 29.40
C LEU A 32 14.20 1.83 28.95
N LEU A 33 13.64 1.12 29.94
CA LEU A 33 12.26 1.31 30.42
C LEU A 33 11.97 0.25 31.49
N GLN A 34 12.08 0.63 32.77
CA GLN A 34 11.45 -0.11 33.86
C GLN A 34 10.06 0.49 34.12
N PRO A 35 9.02 -0.32 34.37
CA PRO A 35 7.72 0.18 34.79
C PRO A 35 7.82 0.62 36.26
N GLN A 36 7.98 1.91 36.51
CA GLN A 36 7.76 2.46 37.84
C GLN A 36 6.26 2.53 38.09
N LEU A 37 5.81 1.76 39.10
CA LEU A 37 4.49 1.90 39.72
C LEU A 37 4.31 3.35 40.18
N LEU A 38 3.45 4.11 39.50
CA LEU A 38 3.13 5.48 39.87
C LEU A 38 2.11 5.51 41.02
N GLN A 39 2.42 6.35 42.00
CA GLN A 39 1.62 6.71 43.16
C GLN A 39 0.34 7.46 42.76
N PRO A 40 -0.71 7.53 43.61
CA PRO A 40 -1.94 8.25 43.29
C PRO A 40 -1.70 9.75 43.07
N PRO A 41 -2.58 10.44 42.30
CA PRO A 41 -2.35 11.82 41.89
C PRO A 41 -2.36 12.77 43.09
N VAL A 42 -1.36 13.65 43.14
CA VAL A 42 -1.32 14.82 44.01
C VAL A 42 -2.44 15.78 43.58
N GLU A 43 -3.27 16.20 44.55
CA GLU A 43 -4.28 17.24 44.36
C GLU A 43 -3.64 18.55 43.87
N GLY A 44 -4.04 19.02 42.69
CA GLY A 44 -3.50 20.23 42.08
C GLY A 44 -3.79 20.33 40.58
N VAL A 45 -5.05 20.13 40.18
CA VAL A 45 -5.48 20.22 38.78
C VAL A 45 -5.45 21.68 38.31
N SER A 46 -4.41 22.05 37.56
CA SER A 46 -4.46 23.13 36.58
C SER A 46 -5.03 22.56 35.27
N ALA A 47 -6.37 22.46 35.21
CA ALA A 47 -7.13 22.00 34.04
C ALA A 47 -7.38 23.16 33.08
N ASN A 48 -7.05 23.00 31.80
CA ASN A 48 -7.68 23.78 30.73
C ASN A 48 -7.71 23.00 29.39
N LEU A 49 -7.86 21.66 29.40
CA LEU A 49 -8.32 20.98 28.18
C LEU A 49 -9.74 21.49 27.86
N PRO A 50 -9.99 22.07 26.67
CA PRO A 50 -11.29 22.62 26.31
C PRO A 50 -12.35 21.52 26.30
N VAL A 51 -13.47 21.78 26.97
CA VAL A 51 -14.63 20.88 27.04
C VAL A 51 -15.67 21.16 25.96
N ARG A 52 -15.48 22.25 25.19
CA ARG A 52 -16.41 22.64 24.13
C ARG A 52 -15.73 22.59 22.76
N ILE A 53 -16.42 21.94 21.83
CA ILE A 53 -16.09 21.89 20.41
C ILE A 53 -17.02 22.87 19.70
N ALA A 54 -16.48 24.03 19.36
CA ALA A 54 -17.18 25.11 18.70
C ALA A 54 -17.37 24.83 17.22
N LEU A 55 -18.62 24.89 16.76
CA LEU A 55 -19.02 24.63 15.37
C LEU A 55 -20.00 25.71 14.91
N ALA A 56 -19.74 26.32 13.76
CA ALA A 56 -20.61 27.37 13.21
C ALA A 56 -21.93 26.79 12.66
N SER A 57 -22.97 27.61 12.60
CA SER A 57 -24.30 27.18 12.12
C SER A 57 -24.34 26.82 10.63
N ASP A 58 -23.41 27.36 9.86
CA ASP A 58 -23.21 27.11 8.42
C ASP A 58 -22.14 26.04 8.15
N ALA A 59 -21.72 25.28 9.17
CA ALA A 59 -20.68 24.28 9.05
C ALA A 59 -21.02 23.22 7.99
N THR A 60 -20.03 22.88 7.16
CA THR A 60 -20.16 21.87 6.11
C THR A 60 -20.36 20.46 6.70
N PRO A 61 -20.86 19.48 5.93
CA PRO A 61 -20.97 18.09 6.39
C PRO A 61 -19.64 17.53 6.94
N SER A 62 -18.51 17.88 6.33
CA SER A 62 -17.18 17.45 6.78
C SER A 62 -16.73 18.15 8.07
N GLU A 63 -17.04 19.43 8.26
CA GLU A 63 -16.81 20.12 9.54
C GLU A 63 -17.67 19.54 10.67
N GLN A 64 -18.94 19.19 10.38
CA GLN A 64 -19.82 18.51 11.33
C GLN A 64 -19.28 17.12 11.71
N LEU A 65 -18.77 16.36 10.73
CA LEU A 65 -18.15 15.06 11.01
C LEU A 65 -16.87 15.22 11.82
N ALA A 66 -16.01 16.19 11.48
CA ALA A 66 -14.78 16.48 12.22
C ALA A 66 -15.05 16.77 13.69
N ALA A 67 -16.08 17.58 14.00
CA ALA A 67 -16.50 17.86 15.36
C ALA A 67 -16.98 16.59 16.10
N LYS A 68 -17.73 15.71 15.43
CA LYS A 68 -18.21 14.44 16.01
C LYS A 68 -17.07 13.45 16.24
N GLU A 69 -16.12 13.33 15.32
CA GLU A 69 -14.94 12.47 15.49
C GLU A 69 -14.10 12.97 16.68
N LEU A 70 -13.82 14.27 16.76
CA LEU A 70 -13.12 14.86 17.92
C LEU A 70 -13.86 14.56 19.23
N GLN A 71 -15.17 14.79 19.28
CA GLN A 71 -15.99 14.48 20.45
C GLN A 71 -15.86 13.01 20.85
N SER A 72 -16.00 12.09 19.89
CA SER A 72 -15.95 10.65 20.14
C SER A 72 -14.59 10.21 20.67
N PHE A 73 -13.50 10.63 20.02
CA PHE A 73 -12.15 10.24 20.41
C PHE A 73 -11.73 10.90 21.72
N LEU A 74 -11.97 12.19 21.92
CA LEU A 74 -11.66 12.87 23.17
C LEU A 74 -12.45 12.28 24.35
N SER A 75 -13.73 11.92 24.15
CA SER A 75 -14.53 11.25 25.20
C SER A 75 -13.98 9.86 25.54
N LYS A 76 -13.43 9.13 24.56
CA LYS A 76 -12.75 7.85 24.81
C LYS A 76 -11.44 8.03 25.57
N LEU A 77 -10.65 9.05 25.22
CA LEU A 77 -9.37 9.37 25.87
C LEU A 77 -9.56 9.90 27.30
N CYS A 78 -10.60 10.71 27.50
CA CYS A 78 -10.88 11.42 28.73
C CYS A 78 -12.32 11.12 29.21
N PRO A 79 -12.63 9.88 29.65
CA PRO A 79 -14.00 9.44 29.97
C PRO A 79 -14.63 10.17 31.16
N PHE A 80 -13.83 10.88 31.95
CA PHE A 80 -14.26 11.70 33.08
C PHE A 80 -14.54 13.16 32.71
N ARG A 81 -14.43 13.54 31.43
CA ARG A 81 -14.76 14.87 30.90
C ARG A 81 -15.87 14.75 29.86
N ALA A 82 -16.81 15.70 29.90
CA ALA A 82 -17.80 15.87 28.85
C ALA A 82 -17.23 16.79 27.76
N PHE A 83 -17.40 16.40 26.49
CA PHE A 83 -17.07 17.23 25.35
C PHE A 83 -18.35 17.57 24.59
N ASP A 84 -18.76 18.83 24.60
CA ASP A 84 -20.01 19.27 23.99
C ASP A 84 -19.76 20.01 22.67
N ILE A 85 -20.52 19.64 21.63
CA ILE A 85 -20.54 20.38 20.37
C ILE A 85 -21.57 21.50 20.50
N GLY A 86 -21.17 22.74 20.22
CA GLY A 86 -22.05 23.90 20.33
C GLY A 86 -21.60 25.09 19.50
N ALA A 87 -22.42 26.15 19.47
CA ALA A 87 -22.08 27.38 18.78
C ALA A 87 -20.81 28.03 19.36
N PRO A 88 -20.00 28.75 18.57
CA PRO A 88 -18.82 29.45 19.07
C PRO A 88 -19.22 30.54 20.07
N GLU A 89 -18.53 30.63 21.21
CA GLU A 89 -18.78 31.63 22.26
C GLU A 89 -17.60 32.62 22.37
N PRO A 90 -17.70 33.82 21.76
CA PRO A 90 -16.64 34.83 21.80
C PRO A 90 -16.47 35.43 23.21
N GLY A 91 -15.23 35.70 23.64
CA GLY A 91 -14.94 36.31 24.94
C GLY A 91 -15.10 35.38 26.16
N GLY A 92 -15.24 34.06 25.92
CA GLY A 92 -15.39 33.02 26.95
C GLY A 92 -14.12 32.19 27.20
N THR A 93 -14.31 30.97 27.71
CA THR A 93 -13.25 29.97 27.96
C THR A 93 -12.67 29.38 26.66
N GLN A 94 -11.49 28.77 26.78
CA GLN A 94 -10.81 28.06 25.69
C GLN A 94 -11.73 27.01 25.05
N GLN A 95 -11.80 27.02 23.71
CA GLN A 95 -12.64 26.13 22.89
C GLN A 95 -11.82 25.44 21.79
N LEU A 96 -12.32 24.32 21.27
CA LEU A 96 -11.86 23.70 20.03
C LEU A 96 -12.69 24.22 18.86
N ALA A 97 -12.16 25.14 18.06
CA ALA A 97 -12.88 25.69 16.91
C ALA A 97 -12.74 24.76 15.69
N VAL A 98 -13.83 24.18 15.21
CA VAL A 98 -13.82 23.30 14.03
C VAL A 98 -14.33 24.06 12.82
N GLY A 99 -13.46 24.22 11.82
CA GLY A 99 -13.81 24.89 10.58
C GLY A 99 -13.60 26.40 10.56
N ARG A 100 -13.68 26.99 9.37
CA ARG A 100 -13.36 28.41 9.15
C ARG A 100 -14.36 29.33 9.85
N GLY A 101 -15.65 29.01 9.77
CA GLY A 101 -16.71 29.80 10.40
C GLY A 101 -16.55 29.90 11.92
N ALA A 102 -16.28 28.77 12.58
CA ALA A 102 -16.06 28.73 14.03
C ALA A 102 -14.80 29.51 14.42
N ALA A 103 -13.72 29.37 13.66
CA ALA A 103 -12.47 30.11 13.89
C ALA A 103 -12.68 31.62 13.80
N LEU A 104 -13.35 32.10 12.74
CA LEU A 104 -13.67 33.54 12.57
C LEU A 104 -14.53 34.07 13.71
N ALA A 105 -15.55 33.30 14.13
CA ALA A 105 -16.43 33.69 15.23
C ALA A 105 -15.67 33.83 16.57
N LEU A 106 -14.60 33.05 16.80
CA LEU A 106 -13.74 33.16 17.98
C LEU A 106 -12.60 34.19 17.85
N GLY A 107 -12.61 35.00 16.78
CA GLY A 107 -11.69 36.12 16.58
C GLY A 107 -10.39 35.76 15.86
N ALA A 108 -10.31 34.61 15.20
CA ALA A 108 -9.17 34.29 14.34
C ALA A 108 -9.11 35.25 13.14
N PRO A 109 -7.92 35.78 12.80
CA PRO A 109 -7.80 36.73 11.69
C PRO A 109 -7.98 36.00 10.34
N ALA A 110 -8.77 36.58 9.45
CA ALA A 110 -9.26 35.89 8.24
C ALA A 110 -8.15 35.54 7.22
N ASP A 111 -7.06 36.31 7.23
CA ASP A 111 -5.85 36.11 6.44
C ASP A 111 -5.05 34.88 6.92
N ALA A 112 -4.95 34.67 8.23
CA ALA A 112 -4.36 33.46 8.81
C ALA A 112 -5.10 32.18 8.41
N LEU A 113 -6.42 32.28 8.12
CA LEU A 113 -7.24 31.17 7.64
C LEU A 113 -7.28 31.06 6.10
N GLN A 114 -6.79 32.07 5.36
CA GLN A 114 -6.86 32.12 3.89
C GLN A 114 -5.63 31.49 3.22
N GLN A 115 -4.51 31.40 3.93
CA GLN A 115 -3.27 30.75 3.48
C GLN A 115 -3.15 29.27 3.87
N ALA A 116 -4.23 28.71 4.42
CA ALA A 116 -4.27 27.35 4.91
C ALA A 116 -4.01 26.32 3.79
N GLY A 117 -3.04 25.43 4.01
CA GLY A 117 -2.88 24.20 3.24
C GLY A 117 -4.08 23.25 3.40
N GLU A 118 -3.94 21.99 2.99
CA GLU A 118 -5.04 21.02 3.15
C GLU A 118 -5.41 20.84 4.63
N THR A 119 -4.47 20.97 5.58
CA THR A 119 -4.76 21.08 7.03
C THR A 119 -4.15 22.33 7.66
N THR A 120 -4.79 22.81 8.73
CA THR A 120 -4.34 23.94 9.55
C THR A 120 -4.74 23.73 11.01
N LEU A 121 -3.73 23.58 11.85
CA LEU A 121 -3.84 23.59 13.31
C LEU A 121 -3.22 24.89 13.83
N LEU A 122 -3.97 25.67 14.60
CA LEU A 122 -3.54 26.99 15.04
C LEU A 122 -4.00 27.27 16.48
N ASP A 123 -3.09 27.66 17.36
CA ASP A 123 -3.41 28.15 18.69
C ASP A 123 -3.70 29.67 18.64
N THR A 124 -4.90 30.08 19.04
CA THR A 124 -5.26 31.49 19.02
C THR A 124 -4.66 32.29 20.15
N THR A 125 -4.05 31.70 21.18
CA THR A 125 -3.35 32.47 22.24
C THR A 125 -2.35 33.50 21.69
N LEU A 126 -1.85 33.29 20.48
CA LEU A 126 -0.90 34.18 19.79
C LEU A 126 -1.55 35.14 18.78
N LEU A 127 -2.83 34.99 18.46
CA LEU A 127 -3.54 35.73 17.41
C LEU A 127 -4.84 36.41 17.89
N ALA A 128 -5.46 35.89 18.95
CA ALA A 128 -6.68 36.41 19.57
C ALA A 128 -6.62 36.20 21.09
N ALA A 129 -7.26 37.07 21.87
CA ALA A 129 -7.24 36.97 23.34
C ALA A 129 -8.03 35.76 23.92
N SER A 130 -8.58 34.88 23.08
CA SER A 130 -9.47 33.77 23.48
C SER A 130 -8.75 32.48 23.87
N GLY A 131 -7.52 32.26 23.40
CA GLY A 131 -6.70 31.07 23.71
C GLY A 131 -7.21 29.72 23.18
N SER A 132 -8.18 29.72 22.27
CA SER A 132 -8.78 28.54 21.62
C SER A 132 -7.82 27.85 20.64
N THR A 133 -7.97 26.54 20.46
CA THR A 133 -7.27 25.80 19.39
C THR A 133 -8.17 25.66 18.18
N ILE A 134 -7.71 26.10 17.03
CA ILE A 134 -8.40 25.99 15.75
C ILE A 134 -7.98 24.71 15.05
N VAL A 135 -8.99 23.98 14.60
CA VAL A 135 -8.91 22.79 13.75
C VAL A 135 -9.62 23.13 12.45
N SER A 136 -8.85 23.56 11.44
CA SER A 136 -9.38 24.02 10.16
C SER A 136 -8.44 23.62 9.02
N GLY A 137 -8.72 24.04 7.80
CA GLY A 137 -7.90 23.74 6.64
C GLY A 137 -8.57 24.27 5.37
N GLY A 138 -8.03 23.88 4.21
CA GLY A 138 -8.67 24.13 2.92
C GLY A 138 -10.13 23.65 2.87
N PRO A 139 -10.90 24.11 1.87
CA PRO A 139 -12.32 23.77 1.75
C PRO A 139 -12.52 22.25 1.74
N ASP A 140 -13.75 21.83 2.08
CA ASP A 140 -14.21 20.45 2.00
C ASP A 140 -13.59 19.51 3.06
N ARG A 141 -12.39 18.93 2.86
CA ARG A 141 -11.82 17.96 3.83
C ARG A 141 -10.94 18.53 4.93
N GLY A 142 -10.50 19.78 4.80
CA GLY A 142 -9.37 20.25 5.60
C GLY A 142 -9.59 20.22 7.11
N ALA A 143 -10.81 20.53 7.57
CA ALA A 143 -11.17 20.43 8.98
C ALA A 143 -11.14 18.98 9.51
N LEU A 144 -11.52 18.00 8.68
CA LEU A 144 -11.54 16.58 9.05
C LEU A 144 -10.12 16.02 9.17
N TYR A 145 -9.25 16.30 8.21
CA TYR A 145 -7.85 15.91 8.30
C TYR A 145 -7.11 16.63 9.43
N ALA A 146 -7.41 17.91 9.68
CA ALA A 146 -6.86 18.62 10.83
C ALA A 146 -7.30 17.98 12.16
N ALA A 147 -8.56 17.56 12.28
CA ALA A 147 -9.05 16.85 13.45
C ALA A 147 -8.27 15.55 13.70
N TYR A 148 -8.04 14.75 12.65
CA TYR A 148 -7.24 13.53 12.77
C TYR A 148 -5.78 13.81 13.11
N GLN A 149 -5.16 14.80 12.50
CA GLN A 149 -3.80 15.20 12.89
C GLN A 149 -3.73 15.66 14.34
N LEU A 150 -4.72 16.41 14.85
CA LEU A 150 -4.76 16.76 16.27
C LEU A 150 -4.80 15.50 17.16
N LEU A 151 -5.63 14.51 16.81
CA LEU A 151 -5.69 13.24 17.54
C LEU A 151 -4.35 12.49 17.48
N GLU A 152 -3.64 12.51 16.36
CA GLU A 152 -2.31 11.89 16.26
C GLU A 152 -1.27 12.62 17.12
N HIS A 153 -1.35 13.94 17.25
CA HIS A 153 -0.52 14.71 18.19
C HIS A 153 -0.86 14.41 19.65
N LEU A 154 -2.10 14.01 19.94
CA LEU A 154 -2.50 13.50 21.25
C LEU A 154 -2.03 12.06 21.50
N GLY A 155 -1.45 11.40 20.50
CA GLY A 155 -0.86 10.07 20.60
C GLY A 155 -1.70 8.94 20.00
N TYR A 156 -2.86 9.24 19.39
CA TYR A 156 -3.60 8.22 18.65
C TYR A 156 -2.79 7.72 17.45
N ARG A 157 -2.92 6.43 17.12
CA ARG A 157 -2.41 5.86 15.86
C ARG A 157 -3.48 4.98 15.22
N PHE A 158 -3.89 5.32 14.01
CA PHE A 158 -4.95 4.62 13.28
C PHE A 158 -4.35 3.57 12.34
N LEU A 159 -3.82 2.49 12.91
CA LEU A 159 -2.99 1.52 12.18
C LEU A 159 -3.76 0.75 11.11
N ALA A 160 -4.98 0.31 11.41
CA ALA A 160 -5.82 -0.49 10.52
C ALA A 160 -7.31 -0.23 10.83
N PRO A 161 -8.26 -0.68 9.98
CA PRO A 161 -9.69 -0.51 10.26
C PRO A 161 -10.13 -1.02 11.64
N ASP A 162 -9.50 -2.10 12.12
CA ASP A 162 -9.76 -2.78 13.38
C ASP A 162 -8.76 -2.43 14.49
N GLU A 163 -7.71 -1.64 14.21
CA GLU A 163 -6.66 -1.33 15.17
C GLU A 163 -6.41 0.17 15.28
N THR A 164 -6.64 0.71 16.48
CA THR A 164 -6.25 2.07 16.84
C THR A 164 -5.53 2.04 18.17
N ILE A 165 -4.28 2.51 18.21
CA ILE A 165 -3.60 2.76 19.48
C ILE A 165 -4.25 3.98 20.11
N VAL A 166 -4.75 3.78 21.33
CA VAL A 166 -5.27 4.84 22.19
C VAL A 166 -4.16 5.25 23.16
N PRO A 167 -3.90 6.56 23.33
CA PRO A 167 -2.95 7.02 24.35
C PRO A 167 -3.36 6.54 25.75
N ALA A 168 -2.38 6.26 26.60
CA ALA A 168 -2.63 5.73 27.95
C ALA A 168 -3.24 6.76 28.92
N GLU A 169 -2.99 8.05 28.68
CA GLU A 169 -3.34 9.12 29.62
C GLU A 169 -4.13 10.24 28.94
N CYS A 170 -5.17 10.72 29.63
CA CYS A 170 -5.88 11.92 29.24
C CYS A 170 -4.98 13.14 29.49
N PRO A 171 -4.69 13.96 28.46
CA PRO A 171 -3.81 15.11 28.60
C PRO A 171 -4.47 16.21 29.46
N SER A 172 -3.65 16.95 30.22
CA SER A 172 -4.10 18.10 31.01
C SER A 172 -4.46 19.33 30.16
N GLN A 173 -3.84 19.44 28.97
CA GLN A 173 -3.99 20.52 27.99
C GLN A 173 -3.81 19.98 26.56
N LEU A 174 -4.34 20.69 25.56
CA LEU A 174 -4.03 20.38 24.17
C LEU A 174 -2.57 20.69 23.84
N PRO A 175 -1.98 20.05 22.81
CA PRO A 175 -0.68 20.45 22.32
C PRO A 175 -0.73 21.90 21.85
N ALA A 176 0.26 22.70 22.24
CA ALA A 176 0.37 24.10 21.81
C ALA A 176 0.91 24.15 20.37
N PHE A 177 0.21 24.83 19.48
CA PHE A 177 0.62 25.00 18.08
C PHE A 177 0.74 26.48 17.75
N VAL A 178 1.96 27.01 17.58
CA VAL A 178 2.12 28.41 17.14
C VAL A 178 1.37 28.66 15.84
N ARG A 179 1.59 27.78 14.86
CA ARG A 179 0.82 27.55 13.63
C ARG A 179 1.41 26.31 13.01
N ARG A 180 0.61 25.30 12.74
CA ARG A 180 1.04 24.08 12.05
C ARG A 180 0.15 23.87 10.85
N GLU A 181 0.74 24.04 9.69
CA GLU A 181 0.10 23.75 8.41
C GLU A 181 0.71 22.48 7.85
N SER A 182 -0.13 21.66 7.24
CA SER A 182 0.35 20.53 6.46
C SER A 182 -0.40 20.51 5.14
N SER A 183 0.37 20.41 4.06
CA SER A 183 -0.15 20.08 2.75
C SER A 183 0.48 18.76 2.35
N PRO A 184 -0.31 17.79 1.88
CA PRO A 184 0.25 16.53 1.44
C PRO A 184 1.14 16.73 0.22
N HIS A 185 2.15 15.86 0.07
CA HIS A 185 3.06 15.87 -1.07
C HIS A 185 2.38 15.53 -2.40
N PHE A 186 1.27 14.79 -2.35
CA PHE A 186 0.45 14.42 -3.50
C PHE A 186 -0.99 14.89 -3.31
N GLU A 187 -1.60 15.47 -4.36
CA GLU A 187 -2.98 15.94 -4.35
C GLU A 187 -3.99 14.81 -4.54
N TYR A 188 -3.62 13.75 -5.26
CA TYR A 188 -4.39 12.53 -5.44
C TYR A 188 -3.63 11.37 -4.80
N ARG A 189 -4.29 10.70 -3.86
CA ARG A 189 -3.74 9.68 -2.97
C ARG A 189 -4.74 8.55 -2.90
N ASP A 190 -4.50 7.53 -3.70
CA ASP A 190 -5.42 6.41 -3.81
C ASP A 190 -4.68 5.09 -3.66
N ASN A 191 -5.34 4.12 -3.06
CA ASN A 191 -4.80 2.79 -2.83
C ASN A 191 -5.90 1.76 -3.01
N ASN A 192 -5.80 0.95 -4.06
CA ASN A 192 -6.76 -0.07 -4.40
C ASN A 192 -6.49 -1.36 -3.62
N GLN A 193 -6.69 -1.29 -2.31
CA GLN A 193 -6.59 -2.43 -1.39
C GLN A 193 -7.95 -2.71 -0.77
N ILE A 194 -8.25 -3.98 -0.47
CA ILE A 194 -9.58 -4.39 0.02
C ILE A 194 -9.98 -3.65 1.30
N ALA A 195 -9.03 -3.35 2.18
CA ALA A 195 -9.30 -2.65 3.44
C ALA A 195 -9.78 -1.22 3.20
N ILE A 196 -9.22 -0.55 2.19
CA ILE A 196 -9.60 0.81 1.77
C ILE A 196 -11.02 0.81 1.20
N LEU A 197 -11.31 -0.14 0.31
CA LEU A 197 -12.63 -0.31 -0.31
C LEU A 197 -13.73 -0.57 0.72
N LEU A 198 -13.46 -1.43 1.71
CA LEU A 198 -14.44 -1.84 2.71
C LEU A 198 -14.54 -0.88 3.91
N SER A 199 -13.55 0.01 4.09
CA SER A 199 -13.44 0.87 5.28
C SER A 199 -13.20 2.34 4.91
N PRO A 200 -14.13 3.01 4.21
CA PRO A 200 -13.94 4.37 3.68
C PRO A 200 -13.69 5.43 4.77
N ALA A 201 -14.28 5.24 5.95
CA ALA A 201 -14.02 6.10 7.11
C ALA A 201 -12.57 5.98 7.62
N TRP A 202 -12.01 4.77 7.63
CA TRP A 202 -10.61 4.56 8.00
C TRP A 202 -9.67 5.09 6.92
N ALA A 203 -9.96 4.82 5.65
CA ALA A 203 -9.20 5.33 4.51
C ALA A 203 -9.08 6.87 4.55
N THR A 204 -10.20 7.56 4.79
CA THR A 204 -10.22 9.01 4.99
C THR A 204 -9.38 9.40 6.21
N ARG A 205 -9.50 8.67 7.32
CA ARG A 205 -8.74 8.97 8.55
C ARG A 205 -7.23 8.96 8.35
N VAL A 206 -6.71 8.05 7.53
CA VAL A 206 -5.26 7.93 7.26
C VAL A 206 -4.77 8.79 6.10
N GLY A 207 -5.67 9.51 5.41
CA GLY A 207 -5.32 10.55 4.44
C GLY A 207 -5.55 10.19 2.96
N TYR A 208 -6.15 9.03 2.66
CA TYR A 208 -6.56 8.69 1.29
C TYR A 208 -7.72 9.56 0.82
N ASN A 209 -7.76 9.85 -0.47
CA ASN A 209 -8.71 10.80 -1.05
C ASN A 209 -9.19 10.47 -2.47
N GLY A 210 -8.82 9.30 -3.01
CA GLY A 210 -9.19 8.87 -4.35
C GLY A 210 -10.51 8.10 -4.46
N ASP A 211 -10.84 7.71 -5.71
CA ASP A 211 -12.14 7.14 -6.11
C ASP A 211 -12.45 5.79 -5.45
N THR A 212 -11.43 5.00 -5.06
CA THR A 212 -11.65 3.68 -4.44
C THR A 212 -12.36 3.77 -3.08
N SER A 213 -12.14 4.85 -2.34
CA SER A 213 -12.61 5.01 -0.96
C SER A 213 -14.10 5.35 -0.80
N ASN A 214 -14.95 5.11 -1.83
CA ASN A 214 -16.42 5.26 -1.88
C ASN A 214 -16.98 6.31 -0.89
N GLN A 215 -16.83 7.58 -1.25
CA GLN A 215 -16.98 8.67 -0.29
C GLN A 215 -18.39 9.26 -0.25
N SER A 216 -18.97 9.30 0.96
CA SER A 216 -20.17 10.09 1.24
C SER A 216 -19.85 11.58 1.33
N ALA A 217 -20.85 12.45 1.17
CA ALA A 217 -20.67 13.90 1.31
C ALA A 217 -20.05 14.33 2.66
N ALA A 218 -20.18 13.52 3.72
CA ALA A 218 -19.56 13.80 5.02
C ALA A 218 -18.04 13.57 5.04
N LEU A 219 -17.52 12.67 4.19
CA LEU A 219 -16.10 12.38 4.04
C LEU A 219 -15.39 13.38 3.11
N GLY A 220 -16.15 14.30 2.52
CA GLY A 220 -15.68 15.33 1.59
C GLY A 220 -15.57 14.84 0.15
N SER A 221 -15.46 15.80 -0.77
CA SER A 221 -15.24 15.62 -2.21
C SER A 221 -13.88 15.02 -2.53
N HIS A 222 -13.83 14.05 -3.44
CA HIS A 222 -12.61 13.35 -3.87
C HIS A 222 -12.06 13.93 -5.18
N VAL A 223 -10.78 13.68 -5.43
CA VAL A 223 -10.25 13.83 -6.79
C VAL A 223 -10.76 12.65 -7.58
N GLY A 224 -11.74 12.90 -8.45
CA GLY A 224 -12.46 11.86 -9.17
C GLY A 224 -12.45 12.05 -10.67
N TYR A 225 -12.31 10.94 -11.36
CA TYR A 225 -12.43 10.87 -12.82
C TYR A 225 -13.89 10.89 -13.24
N ALA A 226 -14.17 11.44 -14.41
CA ALA A 226 -15.47 11.24 -15.06
C ALA A 226 -15.72 9.75 -15.23
N ASN A 227 -16.79 9.25 -14.63
CA ASN A 227 -17.17 7.84 -14.68
C ASN A 227 -18.68 7.71 -14.93
N PRO A 228 -19.11 7.25 -16.12
CA PRO A 228 -18.29 6.94 -17.31
C PRO A 228 -17.53 8.18 -17.87
N PRO A 229 -16.49 8.02 -18.72
CA PRO A 229 -16.02 6.78 -19.35
C PRO A 229 -15.10 5.91 -18.48
N GLY A 230 -14.61 6.41 -17.34
CA GLY A 230 -13.81 5.66 -16.37
C GLY A 230 -12.43 6.28 -16.09
N PHE A 231 -11.64 5.55 -15.30
CA PHE A 231 -10.33 5.99 -14.81
C PHE A 231 -9.26 5.97 -15.90
N VAL A 232 -9.14 4.84 -16.61
CA VAL A 232 -8.22 4.62 -17.73
C VAL A 232 -8.89 3.67 -18.74
N HIS A 233 -8.19 3.34 -19.82
CA HIS A 233 -8.69 2.46 -20.89
C HIS A 233 -10.04 2.88 -21.48
N THR A 234 -10.25 4.20 -21.58
CA THR A 234 -11.56 4.81 -21.86
C THR A 234 -11.95 4.86 -23.34
N ALA A 235 -11.01 4.60 -24.26
CA ALA A 235 -11.24 4.72 -25.71
C ALA A 235 -12.53 4.03 -26.16
N TYR A 236 -12.78 2.79 -25.74
CA TYR A 236 -13.97 2.05 -26.15
C TYR A 236 -15.24 2.55 -25.48
N ASN A 237 -15.20 2.92 -24.20
CA ASN A 237 -16.35 3.50 -23.53
C ASN A 237 -16.78 4.84 -24.15
N LEU A 238 -15.81 5.65 -24.62
CA LEU A 238 -16.10 6.89 -25.34
C LEU A 238 -16.77 6.64 -26.70
N VAL A 239 -16.44 5.55 -27.42
CA VAL A 239 -17.06 5.28 -28.73
C VAL A 239 -18.33 4.43 -28.66
N ALA A 240 -18.55 3.67 -27.58
CA ALA A 240 -19.56 2.62 -27.53
C ALA A 240 -21.03 3.09 -27.60
N GLN A 241 -21.31 4.40 -27.67
CA GLN A 241 -22.66 5.00 -27.71
C GLN A 241 -23.65 4.42 -26.68
N ARG A 242 -23.14 3.92 -25.55
CA ARG A 242 -23.96 3.33 -24.49
C ARG A 242 -24.76 4.40 -23.78
N SER A 243 -25.94 4.03 -23.27
CA SER A 243 -26.59 4.83 -22.24
C SER A 243 -25.69 4.86 -20.99
N ARG A 244 -25.88 5.86 -20.13
CA ARG A 244 -25.08 6.00 -18.91
C ARG A 244 -25.19 4.78 -18.00
N ALA A 245 -26.39 4.23 -17.82
CA ALA A 245 -26.60 3.01 -17.03
C ALA A 245 -25.84 1.80 -17.60
N GLU A 246 -25.87 1.62 -18.92
CA GLU A 246 -25.10 0.55 -19.58
C GLU A 246 -23.58 0.79 -19.49
N ALA A 247 -23.13 2.04 -19.50
CA ALA A 247 -21.73 2.38 -19.36
C ALA A 247 -21.22 2.20 -17.93
N GLU A 248 -22.06 2.43 -16.91
CA GLU A 248 -21.75 2.18 -15.50
C GLU A 248 -21.65 0.68 -15.18
N GLU A 249 -22.41 -0.18 -15.86
CA GLU A 249 -22.34 -1.64 -15.72
C GLU A 249 -21.24 -2.29 -16.57
N ALA A 250 -20.76 -1.61 -17.62
CA ALA A 250 -19.81 -2.17 -18.54
C ALA A 250 -18.36 -2.08 -18.02
N ASN A 251 -17.63 -3.19 -18.15
CA ASN A 251 -16.17 -3.20 -17.93
C ASN A 251 -15.48 -2.20 -18.88
N GLN A 252 -14.41 -1.54 -18.44
CA GLN A 252 -13.59 -0.60 -19.22
C GLN A 252 -13.09 -1.24 -20.54
N ASN A 253 -12.91 -2.57 -20.57
CA ASN A 253 -12.53 -3.33 -21.77
C ASN A 253 -13.70 -3.86 -22.62
N ALA A 254 -14.93 -3.39 -22.39
CA ALA A 254 -16.10 -3.88 -23.10
C ALA A 254 -16.12 -3.45 -24.58
N HIS A 255 -16.60 -4.35 -25.45
CA HIS A 255 -16.65 -4.15 -26.90
C HIS A 255 -17.35 -2.84 -27.32
N PRO A 256 -16.85 -2.10 -28.32
CA PRO A 256 -17.38 -0.77 -28.70
C PRO A 256 -18.74 -0.80 -29.43
N GLY A 257 -19.50 -1.91 -29.32
CA GLY A 257 -20.86 -2.03 -29.85
C GLY A 257 -20.99 -1.72 -31.35
N ALA A 258 -22.06 -1.00 -31.70
CA ALA A 258 -22.41 -0.66 -33.08
C ALA A 258 -21.33 0.17 -33.80
N ALA A 259 -20.61 1.03 -33.07
CA ALA A 259 -19.54 1.85 -33.64
C ALA A 259 -18.46 1.01 -34.35
N PHE A 260 -18.20 -0.21 -33.88
CA PHE A 260 -17.26 -1.14 -34.51
C PHE A 260 -17.68 -1.54 -35.94
N HIS A 261 -18.99 -1.71 -36.16
CA HIS A 261 -19.54 -2.12 -37.45
C HIS A 261 -19.80 -0.92 -38.37
N GLU A 262 -20.18 0.21 -37.81
CA GLU A 262 -20.48 1.45 -38.55
C GLU A 262 -19.22 2.16 -39.02
N HIS A 263 -18.14 2.06 -38.23
CA HIS A 263 -16.87 2.75 -38.47
C HIS A 263 -15.66 1.80 -38.31
N PRO A 264 -15.56 0.74 -39.13
CA PRO A 264 -14.45 -0.22 -39.01
C PRO A 264 -13.07 0.42 -39.24
N ASP A 265 -13.00 1.58 -39.92
CA ASP A 265 -11.79 2.36 -40.12
C ASP A 265 -11.27 3.05 -38.84
N TRP A 266 -12.10 3.15 -37.80
CA TRP A 266 -11.70 3.70 -36.51
C TRP A 266 -10.93 2.70 -35.66
N PHE A 267 -10.90 1.41 -36.01
CA PHE A 267 -10.38 0.34 -35.16
C PHE A 267 -9.22 -0.42 -35.79
N TYR A 268 -8.29 -0.88 -34.95
CA TYR A 268 -7.21 -1.77 -35.34
C TYR A 268 -7.00 -2.94 -34.36
N PRO A 269 -6.82 -4.18 -34.86
CA PRO A 269 -7.25 -4.57 -36.20
C PRO A 269 -8.78 -4.44 -36.29
N PRO A 270 -9.34 -4.23 -37.49
CA PRO A 270 -10.77 -3.94 -37.70
C PRO A 270 -11.71 -5.13 -37.36
N TYR A 271 -11.18 -6.18 -36.72
CA TYR A 271 -11.88 -7.40 -36.30
C TYR A 271 -11.53 -7.86 -34.87
N ALA A 272 -10.70 -7.14 -34.11
CA ALA A 272 -10.20 -7.62 -32.81
C ALA A 272 -11.21 -7.59 -31.65
N GLY A 273 -12.41 -7.02 -31.86
CA GLY A 273 -13.36 -6.78 -30.79
C GLY A 273 -12.70 -6.06 -29.61
N ALA A 274 -12.75 -6.65 -28.41
CA ALA A 274 -12.20 -6.08 -27.17
C ALA A 274 -10.67 -5.94 -27.16
N ASN A 275 -9.94 -6.71 -27.98
CA ASN A 275 -8.47 -6.69 -28.02
C ASN A 275 -7.90 -5.70 -29.07
N GLY A 276 -8.74 -4.79 -29.58
CA GLY A 276 -8.32 -3.79 -30.55
C GLY A 276 -7.86 -2.48 -29.90
N GLN A 277 -7.63 -1.49 -30.76
CA GLN A 277 -7.34 -0.11 -30.43
C GLN A 277 -8.07 0.83 -31.39
N LEU A 278 -8.17 2.11 -31.01
CA LEU A 278 -8.56 3.17 -31.93
C LEU A 278 -7.41 3.58 -32.86
N CYS A 279 -7.76 3.99 -34.08
CA CYS A 279 -6.89 4.68 -35.03
C CYS A 279 -7.07 6.21 -34.90
N TRP A 280 -6.36 6.78 -33.93
CA TRP A 280 -6.27 8.21 -33.57
C TRP A 280 -5.99 9.19 -34.72
N SER A 281 -5.39 8.75 -35.83
CA SER A 281 -5.20 9.61 -37.02
C SER A 281 -6.49 9.94 -37.78
N SER A 282 -7.61 9.24 -37.52
CA SER A 282 -8.89 9.52 -38.18
C SER A 282 -9.49 10.83 -37.68
N THR A 283 -9.64 11.82 -38.56
CA THR A 283 -10.24 13.12 -38.19
C THR A 283 -11.70 12.97 -37.77
N ALA A 284 -12.45 12.10 -38.44
CA ALA A 284 -13.85 11.81 -38.14
C ALA A 284 -14.03 11.19 -36.74
N LEU A 285 -13.17 10.25 -36.37
CA LEU A 285 -13.13 9.70 -35.02
C LEU A 285 -12.86 10.81 -33.98
N VAL A 286 -11.84 11.64 -34.21
CA VAL A 286 -11.48 12.67 -33.24
C VAL A 286 -12.58 13.73 -33.11
N ASP A 287 -13.27 14.09 -34.20
CA ASP A 287 -14.43 14.98 -34.15
C ASP A 287 -15.60 14.37 -33.36
N PHE A 288 -15.85 13.08 -33.53
CA PHE A 288 -16.83 12.35 -32.72
C PHE A 288 -16.44 12.36 -31.23
N LEU A 289 -15.18 12.10 -30.90
CA LEU A 289 -14.69 12.09 -29.51
C LEU A 289 -14.78 13.47 -28.84
N ILE A 290 -14.60 14.57 -29.59
CA ILE A 290 -14.78 15.93 -29.04
C ILE A 290 -16.21 16.11 -28.51
N GLU A 291 -17.21 15.76 -29.32
CA GLU A 291 -18.61 15.91 -28.90
C GLU A 291 -18.96 14.96 -27.75
N ARG A 292 -18.47 13.72 -27.78
CA ARG A 292 -18.67 12.79 -26.67
C ARG A 292 -18.07 13.32 -25.36
N VAL A 293 -16.84 13.84 -25.40
CA VAL A 293 -16.20 14.40 -24.20
C VAL A 293 -17.00 15.58 -23.66
N ARG A 294 -17.54 16.45 -24.52
CA ARG A 294 -18.43 17.55 -24.10
C ARG A 294 -19.70 17.02 -23.43
N GLU A 295 -20.33 16.00 -24.01
CA GLU A 295 -21.52 15.37 -23.43
C GLU A 295 -21.25 14.84 -22.02
N GLU A 296 -20.16 14.10 -21.82
CA GLU A 296 -19.78 13.56 -20.51
C GLU A 296 -19.49 14.66 -19.49
N LEU A 297 -18.76 15.70 -19.87
CA LEU A 297 -18.43 16.81 -18.97
C LEU A 297 -19.65 17.67 -18.59
N ARG A 298 -20.61 17.86 -19.50
CA ARG A 298 -21.88 18.55 -19.17
C ARG A 298 -22.73 17.72 -18.21
N ALA A 299 -22.69 16.40 -18.34
CA ALA A 299 -23.44 15.49 -17.48
C ALA A 299 -22.82 15.30 -16.08
N GLN A 300 -21.57 15.72 -15.90
CA GLN A 300 -20.78 15.55 -14.66
C GLN A 300 -20.03 16.85 -14.30
N PRO A 301 -20.74 17.97 -14.03
CA PRO A 301 -20.14 19.29 -13.84
C PRO A 301 -19.25 19.39 -12.59
N GLU A 302 -19.34 18.43 -11.67
CA GLU A 302 -18.48 18.31 -10.49
C GLU A 302 -17.10 17.70 -10.80
N ARG A 303 -16.97 16.96 -11.90
CA ARG A 303 -15.73 16.26 -12.25
C ARG A 303 -14.68 17.23 -12.77
N ARG A 304 -13.42 16.87 -12.51
CA ARG A 304 -12.25 17.72 -12.82
C ARG A 304 -11.23 17.01 -13.71
N ILE A 305 -11.36 15.70 -13.89
CA ILE A 305 -10.47 14.89 -14.73
C ILE A 305 -11.34 14.01 -15.63
N LEU A 306 -10.99 13.91 -16.91
CA LEU A 306 -11.56 12.93 -17.84
C LEU A 306 -10.42 12.26 -18.61
N SER A 307 -10.40 10.94 -18.61
CA SER A 307 -9.39 10.18 -19.32
C SER A 307 -9.74 9.93 -20.78
N VAL A 308 -8.79 10.16 -21.68
CA VAL A 308 -8.87 9.75 -23.09
C VAL A 308 -7.63 8.91 -23.40
N SER A 309 -7.75 7.60 -23.25
CA SER A 309 -6.60 6.69 -23.29
C SER A 309 -6.83 5.42 -24.11
N GLN A 310 -5.73 4.81 -24.55
CA GLN A 310 -5.69 3.50 -25.21
C GLN A 310 -6.34 2.37 -24.41
N MET A 311 -6.75 1.30 -25.08
CA MET A 311 -7.20 0.04 -24.47
C MET A 311 -6.04 -0.73 -23.82
N ASP A 312 -6.36 -1.61 -22.88
CA ASP A 312 -5.39 -2.40 -22.10
C ASP A 312 -4.83 -3.59 -22.88
N ASN A 313 -3.98 -3.30 -23.88
CA ASN A 313 -3.27 -4.32 -24.64
C ASN A 313 -2.09 -3.72 -25.44
N GLY A 314 -1.23 -4.62 -25.93
CA GLY A 314 -0.06 -4.28 -26.73
C GLY A 314 -0.35 -3.91 -28.19
N ASN A 315 -1.60 -3.94 -28.65
CA ASN A 315 -1.93 -3.52 -30.01
C ASN A 315 -1.92 -1.99 -30.11
N TYR A 316 -1.66 -1.48 -31.30
CA TYR A 316 -1.82 -0.07 -31.70
C TYR A 316 -2.05 -0.02 -33.21
N CYS A 317 -2.63 1.07 -33.70
CA CYS A 317 -3.02 1.13 -35.11
C CYS A 317 -1.81 1.11 -36.05
N GLN A 318 -1.84 0.17 -37.00
CA GLN A 318 -0.76 -0.04 -37.98
C GLN A 318 -1.03 0.69 -39.31
N SER A 319 -1.96 1.64 -39.33
CA SER A 319 -2.25 2.39 -40.56
C SER A 319 -1.02 3.20 -40.99
N ARG A 320 -0.84 3.34 -42.31
CA ARG A 320 0.28 4.11 -42.86
C ARG A 320 0.36 5.52 -42.28
N ALA A 321 -0.79 6.17 -42.09
CA ALA A 321 -0.87 7.53 -41.56
C ALA A 321 -0.34 7.62 -40.12
N GLU A 322 -0.73 6.70 -39.24
CA GLU A 322 -0.22 6.68 -37.86
C GLU A 322 1.26 6.35 -37.79
N GLN A 323 1.71 5.38 -38.59
CA GLN A 323 3.11 4.99 -38.63
C GLN A 323 4.00 6.11 -39.22
N GLU A 324 3.48 6.96 -40.10
CA GLU A 324 4.14 8.19 -40.56
C GLU A 324 4.23 9.24 -39.44
N LEU A 325 3.16 9.45 -38.67
CA LEU A 325 3.15 10.36 -37.52
C LEU A 325 4.10 9.90 -36.41
N ALA A 326 4.07 8.62 -36.04
CA ALA A 326 4.95 8.04 -35.04
C ALA A 326 6.43 8.22 -35.42
N ARG A 327 6.80 7.92 -36.68
CA ARG A 327 8.17 8.15 -37.19
C ARG A 327 8.55 9.62 -37.19
N LYS A 328 7.66 10.51 -37.62
CA LYS A 328 7.89 11.97 -37.64
C LYS A 328 8.21 12.51 -36.24
N HIS A 329 7.53 12.01 -35.22
CA HIS A 329 7.65 12.49 -33.84
C HIS A 329 8.58 11.63 -32.97
N GLY A 330 9.12 10.54 -33.52
CA GLY A 330 10.04 9.63 -32.85
C GLY A 330 9.41 8.75 -31.76
N ALA A 331 8.09 8.66 -31.68
CA ALA A 331 7.40 7.89 -30.64
C ALA A 331 6.01 7.41 -31.06
N GLN A 332 5.64 6.19 -30.64
CA GLN A 332 4.37 5.56 -30.98
C GLN A 332 3.14 6.23 -30.32
N ILE A 333 3.32 6.98 -29.22
CA ILE A 333 2.24 7.77 -28.60
C ILE A 333 1.78 8.94 -29.48
N ALA A 334 2.59 9.38 -30.46
CA ALA A 334 2.35 10.65 -31.16
C ALA A 334 0.97 10.80 -31.80
N PRO A 335 0.38 9.80 -32.50
CA PRO A 335 -0.97 9.90 -33.04
C PRO A 335 -2.03 10.16 -31.96
N MET A 336 -2.00 9.39 -30.86
CA MET A 336 -2.90 9.57 -29.73
C MET A 336 -2.70 10.94 -29.06
N LEU A 337 -1.45 11.35 -28.82
CA LEU A 337 -1.16 12.63 -28.18
C LEU A 337 -1.66 13.82 -29.03
N LEU A 338 -1.54 13.75 -30.35
CA LEU A 338 -2.10 14.74 -31.28
C LEU A 338 -3.63 14.78 -31.22
N ALA A 339 -4.30 13.62 -31.23
CA ALA A 339 -5.75 13.52 -31.10
C ALA A 339 -6.24 14.12 -29.77
N VAL A 340 -5.65 13.71 -28.64
CA VAL A 340 -6.01 14.22 -27.31
C VAL A 340 -5.68 15.71 -27.19
N ASN A 341 -4.63 16.21 -27.85
CA ASN A 341 -4.34 17.65 -27.91
C ASN A 341 -5.44 18.42 -28.66
N ARG A 342 -5.97 17.88 -29.76
CA ARG A 342 -7.09 18.47 -30.50
C ARG A 342 -8.36 18.49 -29.64
N ILE A 343 -8.63 17.43 -28.89
CA ILE A 343 -9.76 17.37 -27.95
C ILE A 343 -9.59 18.43 -26.86
N ALA A 344 -8.41 18.51 -26.24
CA ALA A 344 -8.11 19.51 -25.22
C ALA A 344 -8.31 20.93 -25.73
N ASP A 345 -7.81 21.24 -26.93
CA ASP A 345 -7.97 22.57 -27.54
C ASP A 345 -9.47 22.90 -27.77
N ALA A 346 -10.29 21.90 -28.14
CA ALA A 346 -11.71 22.10 -28.45
C ALA A 346 -12.60 22.32 -27.22
N ILE A 347 -12.25 21.76 -26.06
CA ILE A 347 -13.08 21.84 -24.85
C ILE A 347 -12.69 22.97 -23.91
N ARG A 348 -11.50 23.57 -24.10
CA ARG A 348 -10.87 24.45 -23.10
C ARG A 348 -11.68 25.68 -22.69
N ASP A 349 -12.43 26.25 -23.64
CA ASP A 349 -13.16 27.50 -23.41
C ASP A 349 -14.47 27.22 -22.66
N GLU A 350 -15.04 26.02 -22.83
CA GLU A 350 -16.26 25.58 -22.16
C GLU A 350 -15.99 24.93 -20.78
N PHE A 351 -14.85 24.23 -20.65
CA PHE A 351 -14.47 23.50 -19.43
C PHE A 351 -13.04 23.87 -18.96
N PRO A 352 -12.76 25.15 -18.65
CA PRO A 352 -11.41 25.58 -18.25
C PRO A 352 -10.90 24.94 -16.95
N GLN A 353 -11.79 24.38 -16.14
CA GLN A 353 -11.49 23.70 -14.89
C GLN A 353 -11.16 22.20 -15.04
N VAL A 354 -11.35 21.63 -16.24
CA VAL A 354 -11.17 20.20 -16.49
C VAL A 354 -9.80 19.93 -17.07
N ALA A 355 -9.13 18.90 -16.53
CA ALA A 355 -7.92 18.36 -17.11
C ALA A 355 -8.22 17.07 -17.89
N LEU A 356 -7.69 16.98 -19.11
CA LEU A 356 -7.66 15.73 -19.86
C LEU A 356 -6.34 15.00 -19.61
N ASP A 357 -6.43 13.71 -19.30
CA ASP A 357 -5.26 12.84 -19.22
C ASP A 357 -5.22 11.80 -20.34
N THR A 358 -4.06 11.15 -20.46
CA THR A 358 -3.85 9.97 -21.30
C THR A 358 -2.68 9.18 -20.75
N LEU A 359 -2.48 7.97 -21.24
CA LEU A 359 -1.50 7.04 -20.68
C LEU A 359 -0.11 7.14 -21.35
N ALA A 360 0.91 6.96 -20.52
CA ALA A 360 2.24 6.52 -20.93
C ALA A 360 2.40 5.04 -20.52
N TYR A 361 1.76 4.14 -21.25
CA TYR A 361 1.58 2.72 -20.88
C TYR A 361 1.87 1.79 -22.05
N GLN A 362 2.65 0.73 -21.80
CA GLN A 362 3.10 -0.23 -22.83
C GLN A 362 3.67 0.47 -24.09
N TRP A 363 2.93 0.44 -25.21
CA TRP A 363 3.35 1.01 -26.48
C TRP A 363 3.34 2.54 -26.51
N SER A 364 2.56 3.21 -25.64
CA SER A 364 2.57 4.68 -25.54
C SER A 364 3.59 5.22 -24.53
N ARG A 365 4.39 4.36 -23.90
CA ARG A 365 5.32 4.76 -22.82
C ARG A 365 6.38 5.77 -23.25
N SER A 366 6.89 5.67 -24.48
CA SER A 366 7.99 6.51 -24.94
C SER A 366 7.50 7.93 -25.30
N PRO A 367 8.09 9.00 -24.74
CA PRO A 367 7.71 10.36 -25.09
C PRO A 367 8.20 10.72 -26.52
N PRO A 368 7.52 11.64 -27.24
CA PRO A 368 8.03 12.17 -28.51
C PRO A 368 9.42 12.79 -28.36
N THR A 369 10.29 12.57 -29.36
CA THR A 369 11.63 13.20 -29.43
C THR A 369 11.60 14.56 -30.15
N SER A 370 10.47 14.88 -30.76
CA SER A 370 10.16 16.19 -31.36
C SER A 370 9.59 17.19 -30.34
N GLU A 371 9.31 18.43 -30.76
CA GLU A 371 8.62 19.46 -29.95
C GLU A 371 7.14 19.17 -29.62
N LEU A 372 6.61 17.99 -29.98
CA LEU A 372 5.24 17.62 -29.63
C LEU A 372 5.09 17.45 -28.12
N LYS A 373 4.35 18.36 -27.49
CA LYS A 373 4.08 18.38 -26.05
C LYS A 373 2.57 18.30 -25.76
N PRO A 374 2.16 17.77 -24.60
CA PRO A 374 0.81 17.93 -24.08
C PRO A 374 0.42 19.42 -23.98
N ARG A 375 -0.85 19.76 -24.20
CA ARG A 375 -1.36 21.13 -24.03
C ARG A 375 -1.36 21.59 -22.56
N PRO A 376 -1.24 22.90 -22.26
CA PRO A 376 -1.24 23.40 -20.88
C PRO A 376 -2.55 23.18 -20.11
N ASN A 377 -3.69 23.07 -20.80
CA ASN A 377 -4.99 22.72 -20.20
C ASN A 377 -5.22 21.19 -20.14
N LYS A 378 -4.20 20.39 -20.44
CA LYS A 378 -4.07 19.05 -19.89
C LYS A 378 -3.45 19.15 -18.50
N THR A 379 -3.53 18.08 -17.72
CA THR A 379 -2.68 17.98 -16.54
C THR A 379 -1.22 18.17 -17.00
N GLN A 380 -0.59 19.31 -16.71
CA GLN A 380 0.88 19.37 -16.60
C GLN A 380 1.36 18.62 -15.34
N ARG A 381 0.56 17.65 -14.90
CA ARG A 381 0.63 16.94 -13.65
C ARG A 381 0.78 15.48 -14.05
N ILE A 382 1.91 14.91 -13.70
CA ILE A 382 2.14 13.48 -13.87
C ILE A 382 1.42 12.79 -12.72
N TYR A 383 0.58 11.83 -13.06
CA TYR A 383 -0.01 10.91 -12.10
C TYR A 383 0.63 9.54 -12.35
N VAL A 384 1.00 8.85 -11.28
CA VAL A 384 1.64 7.54 -11.35
C VAL A 384 0.64 6.47 -10.90
N TRP A 385 0.53 5.42 -11.69
CA TRP A 385 -0.08 4.16 -11.29
C TRP A 385 1.05 3.19 -11.00
N ASP A 386 1.16 2.75 -9.75
CA ASP A 386 2.17 1.80 -9.28
C ASP A 386 1.50 0.53 -8.74
N TYR A 387 2.22 -0.58 -8.69
CA TYR A 387 1.72 -1.89 -8.27
C TYR A 387 2.45 -2.34 -7.00
N THR A 388 1.68 -2.70 -5.97
CA THR A 388 2.22 -2.97 -4.62
C THR A 388 2.00 -4.40 -4.14
N THR A 389 1.57 -5.28 -5.04
CA THR A 389 1.31 -6.69 -4.77
C THR A 389 1.61 -7.57 -5.98
N ASP A 390 1.65 -8.88 -5.76
CA ASP A 390 1.75 -9.89 -6.81
C ASP A 390 0.34 -10.38 -7.18
N PHE A 391 -0.13 -10.03 -8.38
CA PHE A 391 -1.47 -10.40 -8.87
C PHE A 391 -1.56 -11.87 -9.29
N ASP A 392 -0.43 -12.52 -9.56
CA ASP A 392 -0.41 -13.96 -9.81
C ASP A 392 -0.52 -14.77 -8.51
N GLY A 393 -0.19 -14.17 -7.36
CA GLY A 393 -0.47 -14.77 -6.06
C GLY A 393 -0.32 -13.81 -4.88
N TYR A 394 -1.44 -13.30 -4.36
CA TYR A 394 -1.43 -12.37 -3.20
C TYR A 394 -0.80 -12.92 -1.92
N PHE A 395 -0.73 -14.25 -1.77
CA PHE A 395 -0.07 -14.90 -0.62
C PHE A 395 1.40 -15.23 -0.88
N VAL A 396 1.93 -14.97 -2.07
CA VAL A 396 3.38 -15.08 -2.30
C VAL A 396 4.06 -13.92 -1.57
N PRO A 397 5.17 -14.16 -0.84
CA PRO A 397 5.96 -13.06 -0.27
C PRO A 397 6.30 -12.02 -1.34
N TYR A 398 5.87 -10.77 -1.13
CA TYR A 398 6.10 -9.66 -2.05
C TYR A 398 7.01 -8.64 -1.36
N ALA A 399 8.31 -8.80 -1.61
CA ALA A 399 9.40 -8.14 -0.92
C ALA A 399 9.64 -6.71 -1.43
N ASN A 400 8.73 -5.79 -1.09
CA ASN A 400 8.77 -4.40 -1.55
C ASN A 400 8.55 -3.36 -0.45
N VAL A 401 8.53 -3.73 0.83
CA VAL A 401 8.14 -2.80 1.91
C VAL A 401 9.10 -1.60 2.00
N HIS A 402 10.42 -1.84 1.93
CA HIS A 402 11.40 -0.75 2.02
C HIS A 402 11.57 0.05 0.71
N THR A 403 10.92 -0.33 -0.39
CA THR A 403 10.96 0.44 -1.65
C THR A 403 9.80 1.43 -1.78
N LEU A 404 8.70 1.22 -1.05
CA LEU A 404 7.49 2.06 -1.12
C LEU A 404 7.78 3.56 -0.86
N VAL A 405 8.43 3.88 0.25
CA VAL A 405 8.72 5.28 0.61
C VAL A 405 9.76 5.92 -0.33
N PRO A 406 10.90 5.28 -0.66
CA PRO A 406 11.83 5.79 -1.67
C PRO A 406 11.21 6.07 -3.05
N ASN A 407 10.31 5.19 -3.53
CA ASN A 407 9.61 5.40 -4.80
C ASN A 407 8.75 6.67 -4.76
N LEU A 408 7.90 6.80 -3.73
CA LEU A 408 7.07 7.98 -3.53
C LEU A 408 7.91 9.25 -3.33
N ARG A 409 9.06 9.17 -2.67
CA ARG A 409 9.98 10.31 -2.57
C ARG A 409 10.48 10.74 -3.94
N THR A 410 10.92 9.77 -4.75
CA THR A 410 11.37 10.01 -6.12
C THR A 410 10.27 10.64 -6.98
N TYR A 411 9.04 10.14 -6.88
CA TYR A 411 7.89 10.69 -7.60
C TYR A 411 7.66 12.16 -7.24
N HIS A 412 7.65 12.47 -5.93
CA HIS A 412 7.47 13.83 -5.45
C HIS A 412 8.59 14.77 -5.94
N GLU A 413 9.85 14.35 -5.86
CA GLU A 413 11.03 15.11 -6.32
C GLU A 413 10.99 15.41 -7.82
N HIS A 414 10.34 14.55 -8.61
CA HIS A 414 10.15 14.74 -10.06
C HIS A 414 8.82 15.44 -10.42
N GLY A 415 8.11 15.97 -9.43
CA GLY A 415 6.92 16.79 -9.65
C GLY A 415 5.63 16.02 -9.93
N VAL A 416 5.59 14.72 -9.65
CA VAL A 416 4.35 13.92 -9.66
C VAL A 416 3.35 14.54 -8.68
N LYS A 417 2.09 14.63 -9.10
CA LYS A 417 1.01 15.24 -8.30
C LYS A 417 0.01 14.24 -7.78
N GLY A 418 -0.20 13.12 -8.46
CA GLY A 418 -1.13 12.08 -8.04
C GLY A 418 -0.48 10.71 -8.06
N VAL A 419 -0.86 9.85 -7.14
CA VAL A 419 -0.44 8.45 -7.12
C VAL A 419 -1.64 7.55 -6.82
N PHE A 420 -1.78 6.52 -7.65
CA PHE A 420 -2.65 5.38 -7.45
C PHE A 420 -1.78 4.15 -7.21
N GLU A 421 -1.84 3.61 -6.00
CA GLU A 421 -1.17 2.36 -5.64
C GLU A 421 -2.15 1.22 -5.83
N GLU A 422 -1.93 0.36 -6.82
CA GLU A 422 -2.77 -0.81 -7.00
C GLU A 422 -2.29 -1.97 -6.15
N GLY A 423 -3.17 -2.46 -5.29
CA GLY A 423 -2.88 -3.55 -4.38
C GLY A 423 -3.91 -4.66 -4.46
N ASN A 424 -4.03 -5.41 -3.37
CA ASN A 424 -4.91 -6.55 -3.27
C ASN A 424 -6.36 -6.09 -3.03
N TYR A 425 -7.05 -5.72 -4.11
CA TYR A 425 -8.41 -5.18 -4.05
C TYR A 425 -9.51 -6.24 -4.00
N ASN A 426 -9.22 -7.49 -4.37
CA ASN A 426 -10.24 -8.54 -4.54
C ASN A 426 -9.99 -9.81 -3.72
N SER A 427 -9.00 -9.81 -2.81
CA SER A 427 -8.85 -10.83 -1.77
C SER A 427 -8.82 -10.19 -0.39
N LYS A 428 -9.32 -10.90 0.62
CA LYS A 428 -9.34 -10.45 2.03
C LYS A 428 -7.98 -10.62 2.74
N GLY A 429 -7.03 -11.28 2.09
CA GLY A 429 -5.71 -11.55 2.67
C GLY A 429 -4.63 -11.57 1.60
N GLY A 430 -3.41 -11.26 2.03
CA GLY A 430 -2.20 -11.25 1.23
C GLY A 430 -0.99 -10.87 2.08
N ASP A 431 0.16 -10.74 1.44
CA ASP A 431 1.42 -10.48 2.13
C ASP A 431 1.53 -9.05 2.70
N LEU A 432 1.42 -8.96 4.04
CA LEU A 432 1.56 -7.75 4.86
C LEU A 432 0.70 -6.56 4.40
N VAL A 433 -0.51 -6.83 3.90
CA VAL A 433 -1.39 -5.80 3.29
C VAL A 433 -1.68 -4.63 4.23
N GLN A 434 -1.95 -4.87 5.52
CA GLN A 434 -2.26 -3.80 6.47
C GLN A 434 -1.06 -2.88 6.74
N LEU A 435 0.16 -3.43 6.77
CA LEU A 435 1.39 -2.63 6.91
C LEU A 435 1.58 -1.74 5.67
N LYS A 436 1.42 -2.32 4.48
CA LYS A 436 1.55 -1.60 3.20
C LYS A 436 0.52 -0.48 3.13
N ASP A 437 -0.74 -0.74 3.49
CA ASP A 437 -1.80 0.28 3.52
C ASP A 437 -1.48 1.46 4.42
N TYR A 438 -0.99 1.20 5.64
CA TYR A 438 -0.61 2.25 6.59
C TYR A 438 0.61 3.04 6.12
N LEU A 439 1.66 2.35 5.68
CA LEU A 439 2.91 2.98 5.25
C LEU A 439 2.69 3.87 4.02
N LEU A 440 1.96 3.38 3.02
CA LEU A 440 1.59 4.15 1.83
C LEU A 440 0.74 5.37 2.20
N ALA A 441 -0.24 5.25 3.11
CA ALA A 441 -1.06 6.38 3.53
C ALA A 441 -0.21 7.51 4.11
N LYS A 442 0.74 7.16 4.98
CA LYS A 442 1.67 8.14 5.57
C LYS A 442 2.62 8.73 4.53
N ALA A 443 3.13 7.91 3.61
CA ALA A 443 4.08 8.33 2.57
C ALA A 443 3.45 9.20 1.48
N LEU A 444 2.21 8.93 1.12
CA LEU A 444 1.42 9.74 0.20
C LEU A 444 1.06 11.11 0.81
N TRP A 445 0.94 11.19 2.14
CA TRP A 445 0.85 12.47 2.82
C TRP A 445 2.22 13.18 2.86
N ASN A 446 3.27 12.48 3.29
CA ASN A 446 4.62 13.04 3.44
C ASN A 446 5.69 12.02 3.03
N SER A 447 6.16 12.08 1.79
CA SER A 447 7.18 11.17 1.26
C SER A 447 8.59 11.35 1.87
N SER A 448 8.76 12.36 2.74
CA SER A 448 9.99 12.58 3.53
C SER A 448 9.91 11.99 4.95
N LEU A 449 8.88 11.19 5.27
CA LEU A 449 8.75 10.52 6.57
C LEU A 449 9.92 9.56 6.89
N ASP A 450 10.13 9.29 8.17
CA ASP A 450 11.01 8.23 8.68
C ASP A 450 10.38 6.85 8.43
N ALA A 451 10.84 6.18 7.36
CA ALA A 451 10.26 4.92 6.91
C ALA A 451 10.42 3.80 7.94
N GLU A 452 11.64 3.64 8.48
CA GLU A 452 11.95 2.65 9.51
C GLU A 452 11.16 2.88 10.79
N GLY A 453 11.07 4.15 11.21
CA GLY A 453 10.25 4.54 12.35
C GLY A 453 8.78 4.17 12.17
N THR A 454 8.24 4.39 10.97
CA THR A 454 6.82 4.14 10.65
C THR A 454 6.53 2.64 10.52
N ILE A 455 7.44 1.87 9.90
CA ILE A 455 7.36 0.41 9.85
C ILE A 455 7.39 -0.16 11.26
N ARG A 456 8.32 0.30 12.11
CA ARG A 456 8.42 -0.13 13.52
C ARG A 456 7.17 0.23 14.31
N GLU A 457 6.66 1.46 14.18
CA GLU A 457 5.42 1.91 14.84
C GLU A 457 4.25 0.99 14.49
N PHE A 458 4.05 0.71 13.20
CA PHE A 458 2.99 -0.19 12.77
C PHE A 458 3.20 -1.60 13.31
N THR A 459 4.39 -2.16 13.11
CA THR A 459 4.66 -3.57 13.43
C THR A 459 4.59 -3.83 14.94
N ASP A 460 5.11 -2.93 15.78
CA ASP A 460 5.01 -3.04 17.24
C ASP A 460 3.58 -2.78 17.75
N GLY A 461 2.82 -1.90 17.09
CA GLY A 461 1.45 -1.58 17.46
C GLY A 461 0.41 -2.63 17.03
N TYR A 462 0.59 -3.20 15.85
CA TYR A 462 -0.38 -4.13 15.25
C TYR A 462 -0.13 -5.58 15.66
N TYR A 463 1.15 -6.00 15.78
CA TYR A 463 1.55 -7.37 16.17
C TYR A 463 2.08 -7.46 17.62
N GLY A 464 2.15 -6.34 18.35
CA GLY A 464 2.84 -6.25 19.63
C GLY A 464 4.37 -6.22 19.49
N ALA A 465 5.11 -5.76 20.49
CA ALA A 465 6.57 -5.62 20.40
C ALA A 465 7.32 -6.94 20.08
N ILE A 466 6.83 -8.08 20.59
CA ILE A 466 7.38 -9.41 20.29
C ILE A 466 7.15 -9.77 18.83
N GLY A 467 5.89 -9.68 18.38
CA GLY A 467 5.51 -10.00 17.01
C GLY A 467 6.09 -9.05 15.97
N GLY A 468 6.17 -7.76 16.30
CA GLY A 468 6.70 -6.73 15.43
C GLY A 468 8.16 -6.98 15.05
N ALA A 469 8.98 -7.45 16.00
CA ALA A 469 10.37 -7.82 15.71
C ALA A 469 10.48 -8.97 14.70
N ALA A 470 9.62 -10.00 14.80
CA ALA A 470 9.59 -11.11 13.86
C ALA A 470 9.11 -10.69 12.46
N VAL A 471 8.10 -9.83 12.37
CA VAL A 471 7.61 -9.28 11.09
C VAL A 471 8.71 -8.45 10.41
N ARG A 472 9.41 -7.58 11.14
CA ARG A 472 10.55 -6.83 10.59
C ARG A 472 11.68 -7.75 10.12
N ARG A 473 11.96 -8.82 10.87
CA ARG A 473 12.95 -9.83 10.45
C ARG A 473 12.53 -10.53 9.16
N TYR A 474 11.26 -10.88 9.02
CA TYR A 474 10.71 -11.45 7.79
C TYR A 474 10.90 -10.52 6.60
N ILE A 475 10.55 -9.24 6.73
CA ILE A 475 10.74 -8.23 5.67
C ILE A 475 12.20 -8.18 5.22
N SER A 476 13.15 -8.04 6.15
CA SER A 476 14.58 -7.98 5.82
C SER A 476 15.08 -9.24 5.13
N LEU A 477 14.59 -10.43 5.51
CA LEU A 477 15.02 -11.70 4.90
C LEU A 477 14.51 -11.84 3.47
N MET A 478 13.24 -11.50 3.19
CA MET A 478 12.69 -11.61 1.83
C MET A 478 13.35 -10.61 0.88
N GLU A 479 13.58 -9.38 1.33
CA GLU A 479 14.23 -8.35 0.51
C GLU A 479 15.74 -8.58 0.34
N HIS A 480 16.40 -9.22 1.32
CA HIS A 480 17.78 -9.67 1.15
C HIS A 480 17.89 -10.66 -0.02
N GLY A 481 16.96 -11.62 -0.12
CA GLY A 481 16.91 -12.54 -1.24
C GLY A 481 16.77 -11.84 -2.60
N VAL A 482 15.96 -10.77 -2.68
CA VAL A 482 15.76 -10.00 -3.92
C VAL A 482 17.04 -9.26 -4.31
N THR A 483 17.69 -8.65 -3.33
CA THR A 483 18.91 -7.87 -3.55
C THR A 483 20.10 -8.75 -3.93
N GLU A 484 20.27 -9.89 -3.26
CA GLU A 484 21.38 -10.82 -3.49
C GLU A 484 21.33 -11.45 -4.89
N GLU A 485 20.12 -11.73 -5.38
CA GLU A 485 19.90 -12.36 -6.71
C GLU A 485 19.75 -11.33 -7.85
N GLU A 486 19.78 -10.03 -7.54
CA GLU A 486 19.40 -8.97 -8.48
C GLU A 486 18.06 -9.25 -9.19
N SER A 487 17.11 -9.85 -8.45
CA SER A 487 15.84 -10.30 -9.02
C SER A 487 14.73 -9.26 -8.87
N MET A 488 13.61 -9.47 -9.57
CA MET A 488 12.37 -8.77 -9.26
C MET A 488 11.71 -9.41 -8.03
N PRO A 489 10.95 -8.67 -7.20
CA PRO A 489 10.20 -9.22 -6.06
C PRO A 489 8.93 -9.96 -6.51
N TYR A 490 8.93 -10.55 -7.70
CA TYR A 490 7.78 -11.19 -8.34
C TYR A 490 8.04 -12.68 -8.46
N ALA A 491 7.06 -13.53 -8.16
CA ALA A 491 7.21 -14.96 -8.36
C ALA A 491 5.90 -15.60 -8.81
N PHE A 492 5.90 -16.11 -10.04
CA PHE A 492 4.71 -16.74 -10.60
C PHE A 492 4.42 -18.07 -9.88
N PRO A 493 3.16 -18.47 -9.65
CA PRO A 493 2.83 -19.80 -9.10
C PRO A 493 3.43 -20.96 -9.92
N GLY A 494 3.61 -20.76 -11.23
CA GLY A 494 4.31 -21.71 -12.10
C GLY A 494 5.81 -21.81 -11.82
N GLU A 495 6.46 -20.72 -11.40
CA GLU A 495 7.85 -20.73 -10.92
C GLU A 495 7.93 -21.40 -9.55
N LEU A 496 7.01 -21.11 -8.63
CA LEU A 496 6.95 -21.80 -7.33
C LEU A 496 6.82 -23.33 -7.46
N ALA A 497 6.16 -23.81 -8.52
CA ALA A 497 5.90 -25.22 -8.77
C ALA A 497 6.96 -25.93 -9.65
N GLY A 498 7.98 -25.24 -10.16
CA GLY A 498 8.92 -25.86 -11.12
C GLY A 498 10.08 -25.01 -11.63
N GLY A 499 10.39 -23.88 -10.99
CA GLY A 499 11.55 -23.04 -11.29
C GLY A 499 12.12 -22.41 -10.01
N PRO A 500 13.36 -21.90 -10.03
CA PRO A 500 13.87 -21.14 -8.91
C PRO A 500 13.13 -19.81 -8.85
N ALA A 501 12.21 -19.63 -7.89
CA ALA A 501 11.87 -18.30 -7.44
C ALA A 501 13.12 -17.75 -6.75
N GLN A 502 13.95 -17.02 -7.52
CA GLN A 502 15.36 -16.78 -7.20
C GLN A 502 15.55 -16.19 -5.79
N PHE A 503 14.72 -15.21 -5.41
CA PHE A 503 14.81 -14.58 -4.09
C PHE A 503 14.28 -15.40 -2.91
N LEU A 504 13.44 -16.42 -3.15
CA LEU A 504 12.81 -17.21 -2.10
C LEU A 504 13.69 -18.40 -1.70
N LYS A 505 14.91 -18.15 -1.22
CA LYS A 505 15.86 -19.22 -0.86
C LYS A 505 15.34 -20.07 0.32
N PRO A 506 15.52 -21.41 0.30
CA PRO A 506 15.14 -22.28 1.41
C PRO A 506 15.63 -21.82 2.78
N SER A 507 16.90 -21.37 2.86
CA SER A 507 17.50 -20.87 4.10
C SER A 507 16.79 -19.63 4.65
N LEU A 508 16.43 -18.67 3.78
CA LEU A 508 15.72 -17.45 4.15
C LEU A 508 14.27 -17.75 4.57
N LEU A 509 13.59 -18.64 3.85
CA LEU A 509 12.24 -19.10 4.18
C LEU A 509 12.20 -19.81 5.54
N LEU A 510 13.16 -20.71 5.81
CA LEU A 510 13.26 -21.41 7.09
C LEU A 510 13.60 -20.43 8.23
N ALA A 511 14.52 -19.49 8.02
CA ALA A 511 14.86 -18.48 9.02
C ALA A 511 13.65 -17.59 9.38
N ALA A 512 12.86 -17.19 8.38
CA ALA A 512 11.64 -16.44 8.59
C ALA A 512 10.56 -17.27 9.32
N ALA A 513 10.38 -18.52 8.94
CA ALA A 513 9.42 -19.42 9.58
C ALA A 513 9.75 -19.64 11.06
N ASN A 514 11.03 -19.80 11.40
CA ASN A 514 11.49 -19.90 12.78
C ASN A 514 11.22 -18.62 13.57
N ALA A 515 11.51 -17.44 12.99
CA ALA A 515 11.23 -16.16 13.65
C ALA A 515 9.75 -15.99 13.99
N PHE A 516 8.84 -16.38 13.09
CA PHE A 516 7.40 -16.39 13.36
C PHE A 516 7.00 -17.42 14.41
N ALA A 517 7.52 -18.65 14.34
CA ALA A 517 7.22 -19.70 15.31
C ALA A 517 7.61 -19.29 16.74
N ASP A 518 8.80 -18.71 16.90
CA ASP A 518 9.30 -18.20 18.17
C ASP A 518 8.42 -17.06 18.69
N ALA A 519 8.06 -16.10 17.82
CA ALA A 519 7.21 -14.98 18.19
C ALA A 519 5.78 -15.40 18.56
N ILE A 520 5.20 -16.37 17.86
CA ILE A 520 3.89 -16.95 18.16
C ILE A 520 3.92 -17.64 19.52
N SER A 521 4.96 -18.44 19.78
CA SER A 521 5.15 -19.13 21.06
C SER A 521 5.28 -18.13 22.21
N ALA A 522 6.19 -17.16 22.07
CA ALA A 522 6.42 -16.11 23.07
C ALA A 522 5.18 -15.23 23.31
N SER A 523 4.47 -14.85 22.25
CA SER A 523 3.24 -14.06 22.37
C SER A 523 2.09 -14.87 23.00
N THR A 524 2.00 -16.16 22.71
CA THR A 524 1.03 -17.07 23.34
C THR A 524 1.31 -17.20 24.84
N ALA A 525 2.58 -17.33 25.23
CA ALA A 525 2.97 -17.39 26.64
C ALA A 525 2.69 -16.06 27.37
N ALA A 526 2.87 -14.92 26.70
CA ALA A 526 2.68 -13.60 27.29
C ALA A 526 1.21 -13.18 27.39
N TYR A 527 0.39 -13.47 26.37
CA TYR A 527 -0.96 -12.90 26.23
C TYR A 527 -2.08 -13.94 26.11
N GLY A 528 -1.75 -15.23 25.94
CA GLY A 528 -2.70 -16.30 25.66
C GLY A 528 -2.96 -16.50 24.16
N ARG A 529 -3.39 -17.72 23.79
CA ARG A 529 -3.54 -18.15 22.38
C ARG A 529 -4.62 -17.38 21.62
N GLU A 530 -5.70 -16.97 22.28
CA GLU A 530 -6.81 -16.24 21.66
C GLU A 530 -6.54 -14.73 21.53
N HIS A 531 -5.36 -14.25 21.91
CA HIS A 531 -5.02 -12.84 21.83
C HIS A 531 -4.82 -12.41 20.37
N LYS A 532 -5.31 -11.22 20.01
CA LYS A 532 -5.24 -10.67 18.63
C LYS A 532 -3.84 -10.68 18.02
N TYR A 533 -2.80 -10.43 18.82
CA TYR A 533 -1.41 -10.48 18.36
C TYR A 533 -0.97 -11.87 17.90
N VAL A 534 -1.43 -12.93 18.57
CA VAL A 534 -1.12 -14.31 18.18
C VAL A 534 -1.80 -14.63 16.85
N GLN A 535 -3.09 -14.32 16.71
CA GLN A 535 -3.86 -14.55 15.48
C GLN A 535 -3.24 -13.81 14.28
N ARG A 536 -2.87 -12.53 14.47
CA ARG A 536 -2.22 -11.73 13.42
C ARG A 536 -0.85 -12.26 13.03
N LEU A 537 -0.08 -12.82 13.96
CA LEU A 537 1.20 -13.48 13.64
C LEU A 537 1.00 -14.79 12.88
N GLU A 538 0.00 -15.58 13.24
CA GLU A 538 -0.38 -16.77 12.48
C GLU A 538 -0.76 -16.41 11.04
N GLU A 539 -1.57 -15.36 10.84
CA GLU A 539 -1.92 -14.81 9.52
C GLU A 539 -0.69 -14.30 8.75
N ALA A 540 0.17 -13.50 9.38
CA ALA A 540 1.38 -12.97 8.75
C ALA A 540 2.40 -14.06 8.35
N SER A 541 2.33 -15.24 8.97
CA SER A 541 3.17 -16.39 8.60
C SER A 541 2.64 -17.18 7.40
N MET A 542 1.38 -16.97 6.98
CA MET A 542 0.75 -17.74 5.91
C MET A 542 1.48 -17.68 4.56
N PRO A 543 2.08 -16.56 4.14
CA PRO A 543 2.86 -16.52 2.90
C PRO A 543 3.99 -17.57 2.85
N LEU A 544 4.65 -17.82 3.97
CA LEU A 544 5.69 -18.85 4.06
C LEU A 544 5.09 -20.26 3.94
N GLN A 545 3.93 -20.49 4.56
CA GLN A 545 3.21 -21.75 4.45
C GLN A 545 2.74 -21.99 3.01
N TYR A 546 2.28 -20.94 2.33
CA TYR A 546 1.86 -20.98 0.93
C TYR A 546 3.01 -21.43 0.04
N VAL A 547 4.18 -20.80 0.13
CA VAL A 547 5.39 -21.21 -0.60
C VAL A 547 5.79 -22.65 -0.26
N ALA A 548 5.72 -23.03 1.03
CA ALA A 548 6.08 -24.37 1.46
C ALA A 548 5.19 -25.48 0.87
N LEU A 549 3.91 -25.20 0.59
CA LEU A 549 3.03 -26.15 -0.08
C LEU A 549 3.49 -26.48 -1.51
N PHE A 550 4.06 -25.51 -2.24
CA PHE A 550 4.58 -25.71 -3.59
C PHE A 550 6.00 -26.29 -3.60
N ARG A 551 6.81 -26.00 -2.58
CA ARG A 551 8.24 -26.36 -2.51
C ARG A 551 8.59 -27.36 -1.41
N TRP A 552 7.62 -28.14 -0.95
CA TRP A 552 7.77 -29.04 0.21
C TRP A 552 8.98 -29.98 0.11
N ALA A 553 9.20 -30.60 -1.05
CA ALA A 553 10.28 -31.57 -1.22
C ALA A 553 11.67 -30.93 -1.06
N GLU A 554 11.85 -29.73 -1.63
CA GLU A 554 13.08 -28.95 -1.54
C GLU A 554 13.33 -28.48 -0.10
N LEU A 555 12.33 -27.86 0.53
CA LEU A 555 12.44 -27.37 1.91
C LEU A 555 12.72 -28.50 2.90
N ARG A 556 12.08 -29.67 2.70
CA ARG A 556 12.32 -30.85 3.51
C ARG A 556 13.75 -31.37 3.33
N ALA A 557 14.28 -31.39 2.12
CA ALA A 557 15.66 -31.80 1.86
C ALA A 557 16.66 -30.84 2.52
N ALA A 558 16.46 -29.52 2.38
CA ALA A 558 17.29 -28.50 3.01
C ALA A 558 17.29 -28.63 4.54
N HIS A 559 16.14 -28.88 5.15
CA HIS A 559 16.02 -29.13 6.58
C HIS A 559 16.81 -30.36 7.04
N LEU A 560 16.63 -31.50 6.37
CA LEU A 560 17.36 -32.75 6.70
C LEU A 560 18.88 -32.59 6.56
N LEU A 561 19.34 -31.82 5.57
CA LEU A 561 20.76 -31.51 5.39
C LEU A 561 21.28 -30.62 6.54
N ALA A 562 20.52 -29.62 6.96
CA ALA A 562 20.89 -28.76 8.09
C ALA A 562 20.96 -29.56 9.41
N GLU A 563 20.03 -30.48 9.65
CA GLU A 563 20.08 -31.38 10.81
C GLU A 563 21.31 -32.29 10.77
N ALA A 564 21.61 -32.89 9.61
CA ALA A 564 22.81 -33.72 9.44
C ALA A 564 24.10 -32.92 9.68
N HIS A 565 24.17 -31.67 9.21
CA HIS A 565 25.31 -30.80 9.44
C HIS A 565 25.50 -30.45 10.92
N GLN A 566 24.42 -30.14 11.66
CA GLN A 566 24.50 -29.89 13.10
C GLN A 566 24.98 -31.12 13.89
N GLN A 567 24.60 -32.32 13.48
CA GLN A 567 25.07 -33.56 14.10
C GLN A 567 26.55 -33.85 13.83
N LEU A 568 27.13 -33.25 12.78
CA LEU A 568 28.53 -33.39 12.40
C LEU A 568 29.45 -32.31 13.02
N GLN A 569 28.90 -31.24 13.57
CA GLN A 569 29.67 -30.22 14.28
C GLN A 569 30.08 -30.73 15.68
N PRO A 570 31.39 -30.73 16.04
CA PRO A 570 31.81 -31.17 17.36
C PRO A 570 31.25 -30.22 18.43
N PRO A 571 30.71 -30.74 19.55
CA PRO A 571 30.19 -29.90 20.63
C PRO A 571 31.33 -29.07 21.24
N ASN A 572 31.22 -27.74 21.23
CA ASN A 572 32.27 -26.85 21.72
C ASN A 572 32.61 -27.13 23.21
N GLY A 573 33.85 -27.57 23.45
CA GLY A 573 34.47 -27.54 24.79
C GLY A 573 35.53 -28.61 25.07
N GLY A 574 36.73 -28.48 24.50
CA GLY A 574 37.94 -29.15 25.00
C GLY A 574 39.19 -28.42 24.50
N PRO A 575 40.16 -28.05 25.37
CA PRO A 575 41.26 -27.18 24.98
C PRO A 575 42.39 -27.97 24.31
N GLU A 576 43.11 -27.23 23.47
CA GLU A 576 44.42 -27.54 22.87
C GLU A 576 44.48 -28.55 21.71
N GLY A 577 44.97 -28.01 20.58
CA GLY A 577 46.05 -28.66 19.85
C GLY A 577 45.63 -29.67 18.80
N GLY A 578 45.30 -29.18 17.60
CA GLY A 578 45.26 -30.02 16.41
C GLY A 578 44.76 -29.24 15.22
N VAL A 579 45.67 -28.95 14.28
CA VAL A 579 45.32 -28.43 12.95
C VAL A 579 44.29 -29.38 12.34
N VAL A 580 43.01 -28.99 12.29
CA VAL A 580 42.03 -29.68 11.46
C VAL A 580 42.24 -29.17 10.04
N SER A 581 42.96 -29.99 9.28
CA SER A 581 43.21 -29.87 7.86
C SER A 581 41.90 -29.90 7.07
N SER A 582 41.70 -28.93 6.18
CA SER A 582 40.99 -28.96 4.87
C SER A 582 39.63 -29.63 4.68
N SER A 583 39.11 -30.43 5.62
CA SER A 583 37.91 -31.25 5.43
C SER A 583 36.62 -30.56 5.86
N ALA A 584 36.66 -29.58 6.76
CA ALA A 584 35.47 -28.83 7.18
C ALA A 584 35.06 -27.79 6.12
N ASP A 585 36.02 -27.18 5.43
CA ASP A 585 35.77 -26.28 4.30
C ASP A 585 35.36 -27.07 3.05
N GLU A 586 35.98 -28.22 2.77
CA GLU A 586 35.54 -29.14 1.70
C GLU A 586 34.13 -29.70 1.94
N LEU A 587 33.75 -30.00 3.19
CA LEU A 587 32.39 -30.47 3.54
C LEU A 587 31.34 -29.35 3.52
N SER A 588 31.75 -28.09 3.77
CA SER A 588 30.93 -26.89 3.60
C SER A 588 30.67 -26.62 2.12
N GLU A 589 31.70 -26.66 1.28
CA GLU A 589 31.57 -26.55 -0.19
C GLU A 589 30.78 -27.74 -0.76
N THR A 590 30.96 -28.97 -0.26
CA THR A 590 30.17 -30.14 -0.69
C THR A 590 28.70 -30.04 -0.27
N ALA A 591 28.39 -29.47 0.90
CA ALA A 591 27.01 -29.26 1.33
C ALA A 591 26.32 -28.14 0.53
N ILE A 592 27.06 -27.09 0.16
CA ILE A 592 26.61 -26.03 -0.74
C ILE A 592 26.43 -26.59 -2.16
N GLU A 593 27.41 -27.32 -2.72
CA GLU A 593 27.33 -28.01 -4.01
C GLU A 593 26.20 -29.04 -4.04
N LEU A 594 25.94 -29.80 -2.97
CA LEU A 594 24.82 -30.75 -2.89
C LEU A 594 23.47 -30.04 -2.82
N SER A 595 23.41 -28.87 -2.16
CA SER A 595 22.22 -28.03 -2.13
C SER A 595 21.95 -27.42 -3.50
N GLU A 596 22.99 -26.90 -4.17
CA GLU A 596 22.94 -26.36 -5.53
C GLU A 596 22.65 -27.45 -6.57
N THR A 597 23.20 -28.65 -6.40
CA THR A 597 22.91 -29.82 -7.27
C THR A 597 21.49 -30.34 -7.04
N ALA A 598 20.98 -30.33 -5.80
CA ALA A 598 19.58 -30.66 -5.52
C ALA A 598 18.62 -29.61 -6.11
N ILE A 599 19.01 -28.33 -6.09
CA ILE A 599 18.32 -27.22 -6.76
C ILE A 599 18.40 -27.38 -8.30
N GLU A 600 19.53 -27.79 -8.85
CA GLU A 600 19.73 -28.00 -10.30
C GLU A 600 18.96 -29.24 -10.81
N LEU A 601 18.90 -30.31 -10.01
CA LEU A 601 18.09 -31.51 -10.28
C LEU A 601 16.59 -31.23 -10.14
N ALA A 602 16.19 -30.32 -9.25
CA ALA A 602 14.81 -29.87 -9.12
C ALA A 602 14.40 -28.87 -10.23
N GLY A 603 15.35 -28.10 -10.77
CA GLY A 603 15.12 -27.06 -11.78
C GLY A 603 15.04 -27.53 -13.25
N ARG A 604 15.38 -28.79 -13.58
CA ARG A 604 15.29 -29.28 -14.97
C ARG A 604 13.92 -29.87 -15.30
N ARG A 605 13.05 -29.01 -15.87
CA ARG A 605 11.83 -29.30 -16.67
C ARG A 605 10.83 -30.31 -16.08
N TRP A 606 9.72 -29.78 -15.59
CA TRP A 606 8.50 -30.52 -15.28
C TRP A 606 7.66 -30.80 -16.54
N PRO A 607 7.62 -32.06 -17.03
CA PRO A 607 6.31 -32.66 -17.31
C PRO A 607 6.21 -34.15 -16.91
N TYR A 608 5.14 -34.48 -16.17
CA TYR A 608 4.44 -35.77 -16.05
C TYR A 608 5.15 -37.08 -15.58
N ARG A 609 4.87 -37.40 -14.30
CA ARG A 609 4.37 -38.65 -13.67
C ARG A 609 5.09 -40.03 -13.71
N ASN A 610 6.05 -40.36 -14.57
CA ASN A 610 6.63 -41.73 -14.55
C ASN A 610 8.14 -41.82 -14.28
N GLU A 611 8.95 -40.85 -14.71
CA GLU A 611 10.41 -40.86 -14.46
C GLU A 611 10.78 -40.47 -13.01
N GLN A 612 9.86 -39.83 -12.29
CA GLN A 612 10.02 -39.40 -10.88
C GLN A 612 10.24 -40.56 -9.90
N ARG A 613 9.70 -41.77 -10.15
CA ARG A 613 9.97 -42.93 -9.28
C ARG A 613 11.40 -43.43 -9.40
N ALA A 614 12.01 -43.33 -10.58
CA ALA A 614 13.38 -43.78 -10.82
C ALA A 614 14.38 -42.80 -10.22
N GLN A 615 14.13 -41.49 -10.33
CA GLN A 615 14.99 -40.45 -9.76
C GLN A 615 14.90 -40.40 -8.22
N TYR A 616 13.70 -40.61 -7.65
CA TYR A 616 13.56 -40.76 -6.19
C TYR A 616 14.24 -42.03 -5.67
N ALA A 617 14.19 -43.13 -6.42
CA ALA A 617 14.94 -44.34 -6.10
C ALA A 617 16.46 -44.13 -6.18
N GLU A 618 16.93 -43.32 -7.13
CA GLU A 618 18.36 -42.97 -7.26
C GLU A 618 18.83 -42.03 -6.13
N PHE A 619 18.01 -41.06 -5.74
CA PHE A 619 18.26 -40.25 -4.54
C PHE A 619 18.33 -41.11 -3.28
N GLN A 620 17.38 -42.04 -3.08
CA GLN A 620 17.42 -42.98 -1.96
C GLN A 620 18.68 -43.87 -2.00
N ARG A 621 19.13 -44.28 -3.19
CA ARG A 621 20.36 -45.06 -3.36
C ARG A 621 21.60 -44.27 -2.93
N ILE A 622 21.72 -43.02 -3.38
CA ILE A 622 22.85 -42.13 -3.03
C ILE A 622 22.83 -41.80 -1.53
N TYR A 623 21.66 -41.45 -0.98
CA TYR A 623 21.45 -41.20 0.44
C TYR A 623 21.84 -42.41 1.32
N THR A 624 21.47 -43.62 0.90
CA THR A 624 21.84 -44.86 1.60
C THR A 624 23.34 -45.13 1.50
N GLN A 625 23.98 -44.82 0.36
CA GLN A 625 25.43 -44.96 0.20
C GLN A 625 26.22 -44.03 1.13
N VAL A 626 25.79 -42.78 1.26
CA VAL A 626 26.41 -41.79 2.18
C VAL A 626 26.26 -42.23 3.65
N LEU A 627 25.08 -42.72 4.05
CA LEU A 627 24.87 -43.27 5.39
C LEU A 627 25.71 -44.53 5.66
N SER A 628 25.95 -45.36 4.64
CA SER A 628 26.77 -46.58 4.78
C SER A 628 28.28 -46.31 4.81
N ALA A 629 28.74 -45.18 4.28
CA ALA A 629 30.15 -44.82 4.25
C ALA A 629 30.71 -44.33 5.60
N ASN A 630 29.84 -43.90 6.53
CA ASN A 630 30.22 -43.41 7.86
C ASN A 630 29.85 -44.37 9.02
N CYS A 631 29.44 -45.61 8.71
CA CYS A 631 29.23 -46.69 9.67
C CYS A 631 30.27 -47.82 9.53
N SER A 632 31.52 -47.47 9.16
CA SER A 632 32.67 -48.40 9.16
C SER A 632 33.64 -48.03 10.28
#